data_AF-A0A9Q9CPJ8-F1
#
_entry.id   AF-A0A9Q9CPJ8-F1
#
_cell.length_a   1.000
_cell.length_b   1.000
_cell.length_c   1.000
_cell.angle_alpha   90.00
_cell.angle_beta   90.00
_cell.angle_gamma   90.00
#
_symmetry.space_group_name_H-M   'P 1'
#
loop_
_entity.id
_entity.type
_entity.pdbx_description
1 polymer ?
#
loop_
_entity_poly.entity_id
_entity_poly.type
_entity_poly.pdbx_seq_one_letter_code
_entity_poly.pdbx_strand_id
1 'polypeptide(L)'
;MKFRYYRLICYVVGLIVIYLIPLGAIENHRLCLWYHLFQVDCFGCGFTRSFFCFMNGELLKAISYNKMVLFVPLGWAIVIQDSWMIMTKSNRLSLLERTFMHGARWLYPNLNRFKKLN
;
A
#
# COMPACT_ATOMS: atom_id res chain seq x y z
N MET A 1 13.96 -15.75 -5.54
CA MET A 1 15.06 -14.77 -5.34
C MET A 1 14.86 -13.52 -6.19
N LYS A 2 14.86 -13.58 -7.54
CA LYS A 2 14.72 -12.38 -8.42
C LYS A 2 13.43 -11.56 -8.21
N PHE A 3 12.28 -12.23 -8.02
CA PHE A 3 10.98 -11.56 -7.77
C PHE A 3 10.97 -10.62 -6.55
N ARG A 4 11.77 -10.92 -5.52
CA ARG A 4 11.88 -10.05 -4.33
C ARG A 4 12.54 -8.70 -4.67
N TYR A 5 13.51 -8.69 -5.58
CA TYR A 5 14.20 -7.46 -5.95
C TYR A 5 13.32 -6.54 -6.81
N TYR A 6 12.54 -7.09 -7.73
CA TYR A 6 11.55 -6.31 -8.48
C TYR A 6 10.53 -5.63 -7.57
N ARG A 7 10.08 -6.33 -6.51
CA ARG A 7 9.17 -5.75 -5.51
C ARG A 7 9.78 -4.53 -4.81
N LEU A 8 11.05 -4.59 -4.42
CA LEU A 8 11.77 -3.46 -3.84
C LEU A 8 11.88 -2.29 -4.83
N ILE A 9 12.20 -2.57 -6.11
CA ILE A 9 12.22 -1.54 -7.16
C ILE A 9 10.84 -0.87 -7.26
N CYS A 10 9.76 -1.63 -7.28
CA CYS A 10 8.40 -1.08 -7.33
C CYS A 10 8.10 -0.15 -6.15
N TYR A 11 8.54 -0.51 -4.93
CA TYR A 11 8.38 0.36 -3.75
C TYR A 11 9.16 1.67 -3.87
N VAL A 12 10.40 1.61 -4.33
CA VAL A 12 11.24 2.81 -4.52
C VAL A 12 10.65 3.70 -5.61
N VAL A 13 10.24 3.13 -6.75
CA VAL A 13 9.59 3.89 -7.83
C VAL A 13 8.30 4.54 -7.34
N GLY A 14 7.47 3.80 -6.60
CA GLY A 14 6.24 4.34 -6.02
C GLY A 14 6.49 5.51 -5.08
N LEU A 15 7.49 5.40 -4.20
CA LEU A 15 7.93 6.49 -3.33
C LEU A 15 8.36 7.73 -4.12
N ILE A 16 9.21 7.54 -5.14
CA ILE A 16 9.68 8.64 -5.99
C ILE A 16 8.48 9.35 -6.66
N VAL A 17 7.55 8.58 -7.24
CA VAL A 17 6.35 9.15 -7.87
C VAL A 17 5.52 9.95 -6.87
N ILE A 18 5.31 9.44 -5.65
CA ILE A 18 4.56 10.15 -4.60
C ILE A 18 5.24 11.48 -4.24
N TYR A 19 6.57 11.50 -4.12
CA TYR A 19 7.31 12.72 -3.78
C TYR A 19 7.43 13.72 -4.94
N LEU A 20 7.38 13.25 -6.20
CA LEU A 20 7.45 14.12 -7.37
C LEU A 20 6.14 14.85 -7.65
N ILE A 21 5.00 14.35 -7.16
CA ILE A 21 3.72 15.00 -7.39
C ILE A 21 3.52 16.14 -6.37
N PRO A 22 3.45 17.41 -6.80
CA PRO A 22 3.29 18.52 -5.88
C PRO A 22 1.91 18.48 -5.21
N LEU A 23 1.86 18.76 -3.91
CA LEU A 23 0.63 18.68 -3.11
C LEU A 23 -0.51 19.52 -3.71
N GLY A 24 -0.20 20.74 -4.18
CA GLY A 24 -1.17 21.64 -4.79
C GLY A 24 -1.84 21.11 -6.06
N ALA A 25 -1.22 20.16 -6.78
CA ALA A 25 -1.84 19.52 -7.94
C ALA A 25 -2.96 18.55 -7.54
N ILE A 26 -2.87 17.94 -6.35
CA ILE A 26 -3.85 16.95 -5.88
C ILE A 26 -4.90 17.57 -4.97
N GLU A 27 -4.50 18.52 -4.12
CA GLU A 27 -5.35 19.10 -3.07
C GLU A 27 -6.66 19.68 -3.60
N ASN A 28 -6.60 20.32 -4.77
CA ASN A 28 -7.75 20.97 -5.40
C ASN A 28 -8.66 20.01 -6.19
N HIS A 29 -8.27 18.74 -6.34
CA HIS A 29 -8.97 17.78 -7.19
C HIS A 29 -9.66 16.68 -6.38
N ARG A 30 -10.96 16.48 -6.63
CA ARG A 30 -11.67 15.28 -6.16
C ARG A 30 -11.38 14.14 -7.14
N LEU A 31 -10.55 13.16 -6.77
CA LEU A 31 -10.20 12.01 -7.63
C LEU A 31 -11.11 10.79 -7.43
N CYS A 32 -12.09 10.86 -6.53
CA CYS A 32 -12.97 9.74 -6.22
C CYS A 32 -14.00 9.52 -7.33
N LEU A 33 -13.91 8.38 -8.04
CA LEU A 33 -14.86 8.02 -9.10
C LEU A 33 -16.31 7.95 -8.58
N TRP A 34 -16.51 7.45 -7.36
CA TRP A 34 -17.84 7.33 -6.76
C TRP A 34 -18.53 8.69 -6.62
N TYR A 35 -17.78 9.71 -6.19
CA TYR A 35 -18.31 11.07 -6.09
C TYR A 35 -18.67 11.64 -7.46
N HIS A 36 -17.85 11.40 -8.49
CA HIS A 36 -18.15 11.87 -9.85
C HIS A 36 -19.42 11.25 -10.43
N LEU A 37 -19.67 9.96 -10.16
CA LEU A 37 -20.82 9.24 -10.69
C LEU A 37 -22.11 9.51 -9.90
N PHE A 38 -22.02 9.52 -8.57
CA PHE A 38 -23.20 9.53 -7.70
C PHE A 38 -23.36 10.81 -6.90
N GLN A 39 -22.39 11.72 -6.92
CA GLN A 39 -22.39 12.97 -6.15
C GLN A 39 -22.55 12.78 -4.63
N VAL A 40 -22.19 11.59 -4.13
CA VAL A 40 -22.25 11.20 -2.72
C VAL A 40 -20.86 10.85 -2.23
N ASP A 41 -20.51 11.27 -1.01
CA ASP A 41 -19.23 10.90 -0.40
C ASP A 41 -19.27 9.45 0.10
N CYS A 42 -18.35 8.62 -0.42
CA CYS A 42 -18.10 7.27 0.12
C CYS A 42 -16.98 7.28 1.16
N PHE A 43 -16.77 6.16 1.86
CA PHE A 43 -15.69 6.02 2.85
C PHE A 43 -14.29 6.32 2.29
N GLY A 44 -14.06 6.08 0.99
CA GLY A 44 -12.80 6.37 0.32
C GLY A 44 -12.70 7.79 -0.27
N CYS A 45 -13.76 8.59 -0.20
CA CYS A 45 -13.75 9.94 -0.78
C CYS A 45 -12.71 10.80 -0.06
N GLY A 46 -11.88 11.53 -0.83
CA GLY A 46 -10.80 12.34 -0.27
C GLY A 46 -9.56 11.57 0.19
N PHE A 47 -9.52 10.24 0.09
CA PHE A 47 -8.38 9.44 0.57
C PHE A 47 -7.05 9.82 -0.12
N THR A 48 -7.04 10.08 -1.43
CA THR A 48 -5.82 10.51 -2.12
C THR A 48 -5.29 11.83 -1.57
N ARG A 49 -6.15 12.85 -1.41
CA ARG A 49 -5.75 14.15 -0.82
C ARG A 49 -5.22 13.98 0.59
N SER A 50 -5.93 13.19 1.38
CA SER A 50 -5.53 12.83 2.73
C SER A 50 -4.15 12.16 2.78
N PHE A 51 -3.91 11.17 1.92
CA PHE A 51 -2.63 10.48 1.79
C PHE A 51 -1.50 11.44 1.43
N PHE A 52 -1.68 12.33 0.45
CA PHE A 52 -0.64 13.29 0.07
C PHE A 52 -0.38 14.34 1.15
N CYS A 53 -1.40 14.85 1.84
CA CYS A 53 -1.20 15.71 3.02
C CYS A 53 -0.43 14.98 4.13
N PHE A 54 -0.76 13.70 4.38
CA PHE A 54 -0.05 12.88 5.37
C PHE A 54 1.43 12.71 5.00
N MET A 55 1.73 12.42 3.73
CA MET A 55 3.11 12.28 3.25
C MET A 55 3.91 13.59 3.31
N ASN A 56 3.25 14.75 3.27
CA ASN A 56 3.86 16.06 3.44
C ASN A 56 3.91 16.54 4.91
N GLY A 57 3.49 15.71 5.88
CA GLY A 57 3.50 16.05 7.30
C GLY A 57 2.30 16.87 7.79
N GLU A 58 1.32 17.18 6.93
CA GLU A 58 0.11 17.94 7.28
C GLU A 58 -0.97 17.03 7.89
N LEU A 59 -0.69 16.42 9.05
CA LEU A 59 -1.55 15.38 9.64
C LEU A 59 -3.00 15.83 9.93
N LEU A 60 -3.19 17.02 10.51
CA LEU A 60 -4.53 17.52 10.85
C LEU A 60 -5.39 17.71 9.59
N LYS A 61 -4.77 18.22 8.52
CA LYS A 61 -5.41 18.41 7.22
C LYS A 61 -5.64 17.09 6.51
N ALA A 62 -4.73 16.13 6.64
CA ALA A 62 -4.94 14.78 6.15
C ALA A 62 -6.20 14.16 6.77
N ILE A 63 -6.33 14.21 8.09
CA ILE A 63 -7.47 13.65 8.83
C ILE A 63 -8.78 14.34 8.45
N SER A 64 -8.76 15.66 8.20
CA SER A 64 -9.97 16.40 7.77
C SER A 64 -10.47 15.97 6.39
N TYR A 65 -9.57 15.58 5.48
CA TYR A 65 -9.97 15.02 4.17
C TYR A 65 -10.49 13.59 4.26
N ASN A 66 -9.84 12.72 5.03
CA ASN A 66 -10.29 11.34 5.23
C ASN A 66 -9.64 10.70 6.48
N LYS A 67 -10.45 10.20 7.41
CA LYS A 67 -9.97 9.58 8.66
C LYS A 67 -9.27 8.23 8.45
N MET A 68 -9.54 7.53 7.33
CA MET A 68 -8.88 6.25 7.02
C MET A 68 -7.37 6.39 6.82
N VAL A 69 -6.85 7.63 6.65
CA VAL A 69 -5.41 7.90 6.58
C VAL A 69 -4.67 7.45 7.83
N LEU A 70 -5.35 7.34 8.97
CA LEU A 70 -4.78 6.80 10.20
C LEU A 70 -4.31 5.34 10.05
N PHE A 71 -4.78 4.61 9.04
CA PHE A 71 -4.30 3.26 8.71
C PHE A 71 -3.09 3.24 7.75
N VAL A 72 -2.69 4.38 7.17
CA VAL A 72 -1.51 4.47 6.29
C VAL A 72 -0.21 4.03 6.98
N PRO A 73 0.05 4.36 8.27
CA PRO A 73 1.21 3.83 9.00
C PRO A 73 1.30 2.30 9.01
N LEU A 74 0.16 1.59 9.06
CA LEU A 74 0.14 0.13 9.02
C LEU A 74 0.63 -0.38 7.66
N GLY A 75 0.20 0.25 6.57
CA GLY A 75 0.69 -0.05 5.22
C GLY A 75 2.21 0.15 5.11
N TRP A 76 2.72 1.27 5.62
CA TRP A 76 4.15 1.55 5.67
C TRP A 76 4.92 0.54 6.51
N ALA A 77 4.39 0.14 7.67
CA ALA A 77 5.02 -0.87 8.52
C ALA A 77 5.19 -2.20 7.76
N ILE A 78 4.19 -2.62 6.98
CA ILE A 78 4.27 -3.84 6.15
C ILE A 78 5.34 -3.70 5.07
N VAL A 79 5.39 -2.57 4.36
CA VAL A 79 6.40 -2.31 3.31
C VAL A 79 7.82 -2.29 3.89
N ILE A 80 8.01 -1.65 5.04
CA ILE A 80 9.31 -1.60 5.75
C ILE A 80 9.72 -2.99 6.21
N GLN A 81 8.81 -3.73 6.84
CA GLN A 81 9.06 -5.10 7.30
C GLN A 81 9.47 -6.00 6.14
N ASP A 82 8.73 -5.94 5.02
CA ASP A 82 9.03 -6.71 3.81
C ASP A 82 10.40 -6.33 3.22
N SER A 83 10.67 -5.04 3.08
CA SER A 83 11.95 -4.52 2.59
C SER A 83 13.13 -4.98 3.45
N TRP A 84 12.99 -4.93 4.78
CA TRP A 84 13.99 -5.41 5.72
C TRP A 84 14.29 -6.90 5.55
N MET A 85 13.27 -7.74 5.36
CA MET A 85 13.47 -9.18 5.14
C MET A 85 14.14 -9.49 3.80
N ILE A 86 13.86 -8.69 2.77
CA ILE A 86 14.55 -8.80 1.47
C ILE A 86 16.02 -8.43 1.64
N MET A 87 16.32 -7.31 2.30
CA MET A 87 17.68 -6.80 2.50
C MET A 87 18.54 -7.71 3.38
N THR A 88 17.97 -8.26 4.46
CA THR A 88 18.66 -9.23 5.34
C THR A 88 18.79 -10.63 4.74
N LYS A 89 18.34 -10.83 3.49
CA LYS A 89 18.32 -12.12 2.79
C LYS A 89 17.69 -13.24 3.64
N SER A 90 16.69 -12.89 4.45
CA SER A 90 16.06 -13.86 5.33
C SER A 90 15.35 -14.95 4.50
N ASN A 91 15.58 -16.22 4.85
CA ASN A 91 14.83 -17.34 4.29
C ASN A 91 13.38 -17.41 4.81
N ARG A 92 13.02 -16.58 5.80
CA ARG A 92 11.64 -16.49 6.28
C ARG A 92 10.77 -15.74 5.28
N LEU A 93 9.55 -16.26 5.10
CA LEU A 93 8.49 -15.58 4.36
C LEU A 93 8.09 -14.31 5.09
N SER A 94 7.94 -13.21 4.35
CA SER A 94 7.42 -11.96 4.88
C SER A 94 5.97 -12.08 5.31
N LEU A 95 5.47 -11.16 6.14
CA LEU A 95 4.05 -11.16 6.52
C LEU A 95 3.15 -11.15 5.27
N LEU A 96 3.52 -10.34 4.28
CA LEU A 96 2.85 -10.23 2.98
C LEU A 96 2.94 -11.55 2.19
N GLU A 97 4.11 -12.19 2.15
CA GLU A 97 4.27 -13.50 1.51
C GLU A 97 3.45 -14.58 2.24
N ARG A 98 3.42 -14.58 3.57
CA ARG A 98 2.64 -15.54 4.36
C ARG A 98 1.15 -15.40 4.11
N THR A 99 0.61 -14.19 4.20
CA THR A 99 -0.82 -13.95 3.97
C THR A 99 -1.23 -14.31 2.55
N PHE A 100 -0.40 -13.96 1.56
CA PHE A 100 -0.61 -14.37 0.17
C PHE A 100 -0.64 -15.89 0.01
N MET A 101 0.32 -16.60 0.63
CA MET A 101 0.41 -18.05 0.56
C MET A 101 -0.75 -18.75 1.26
N HIS A 102 -1.24 -18.20 2.38
CA HIS A 102 -2.45 -18.71 3.05
C HIS A 102 -3.69 -18.55 2.16
N GLY A 103 -3.87 -17.37 1.55
CA GLY A 103 -4.97 -17.14 0.61
C GLY A 103 -4.89 -18.04 -0.63
N ALA A 104 -3.71 -18.19 -1.22
CA ALA A 104 -3.49 -19.05 -2.37
C ALA A 104 -3.74 -20.53 -2.05
N ARG A 105 -3.36 -20.99 -0.85
CA ARG A 105 -3.64 -22.36 -0.38
C ARG A 105 -5.14 -22.59 -0.18
N TRP A 106 -5.87 -21.59 0.31
CA TRP A 106 -7.33 -21.68 0.46
C TRP A 106 -8.03 -21.75 -0.91
N LEU A 107 -7.60 -20.94 -1.88
CA LEU A 107 -8.16 -20.93 -3.24
C LEU A 107 -7.78 -22.15 -4.07
N TYR A 108 -6.58 -22.69 -3.88
CA TYR A 108 -6.03 -23.80 -4.67
C TYR A 108 -5.51 -24.94 -3.78
N PRO A 109 -6.40 -25.68 -3.10
CA PRO A 109 -6.01 -26.67 -2.09
C PRO A 109 -5.22 -27.85 -2.67
N ASN A 110 -5.41 -28.18 -3.95
CA ASN A 110 -4.76 -29.31 -4.62
C ASN A 110 -3.45 -28.96 -5.34
N LEU A 111 -2.97 -27.72 -5.25
CA LEU A 111 -1.73 -27.32 -5.94
C LEU A 111 -0.50 -27.83 -5.18
N ASN A 112 0.07 -28.95 -5.65
CA ASN A 112 1.23 -29.63 -5.06
C ASN A 112 2.48 -28.73 -4.86
N ARG A 113 2.56 -27.58 -5.56
CA ARG A 113 3.64 -26.59 -5.43
C ARG A 113 3.74 -25.98 -4.02
N PHE A 114 2.65 -25.96 -3.26
CA PHE A 114 2.61 -25.35 -1.92
C PHE A 114 2.90 -26.32 -0.76
N LYS A 115 3.01 -27.63 -1.03
CA LYS A 115 3.44 -28.65 -0.06
C LYS A 115 4.95 -28.69 0.16
N LYS A 116 5.74 -28.18 -0.80
CA LYS A 116 7.22 -28.20 -0.81
C LYS A 116 7.90 -27.02 -0.11
N LEU A 117 7.13 -26.12 0.51
CA LEU A 117 7.64 -24.91 1.19
C LEU A 117 7.64 -25.02 2.72
N ASN A 118 7.45 -26.23 3.25
CA ASN A 118 7.71 -26.58 4.64
C ASN A 118 9.17 -27.02 4.81
#